data_AF-A0A2E9VST7-F1
#
_entry.id   AF-A0A2E9VST7-F1
#
_cell.length_a   1.000
_cell.length_b   1.000
_cell.length_c   1.000
_cell.angle_alpha   90.00
_cell.angle_beta   90.00
_cell.angle_gamma   90.00
#
_symmetry.space_group_name_H-M   'P 1'
#
loop_
_entity.id
_entity.type
_entity.pdbx_description
1 polymer ?
#
loop_
_entity_poly.entity_id
_entity_poly.type
_entity_poly.pdbx_seq_one_letter_code
_entity_poly.pdbx_strand_id
1 'polypeptide(L)'
;MGRIFRPNFEFEHQLAAGNSQWQLSRKLAQVNARWAQRMISLMSPGDFLWLPEVDLLDGESRERLNSECVQRRVTLLEKIDDLDSRSERIELIPWGWSRAMAQLASTHGFTYSAPPIETVEWINARGTSFHVEEKWEIAPTGCRVIQSLSELLEIVQSQNESVSWLVKAEFSMSSRERLLGRGRQLTVNDQNWTEHRIRDGQLLYFEPWLDRIAEMSIHFQIAESRSVKTLGCTHLHTDAQGRYLGNVAIAKSEEADFLRQWQASYENMCAFAEEAASRGYFGPLSIDAMRYRTSGGKILQRPLQDINGRFTMGRCELERASSAGELSE
;
A
#
# COMPACT_ATOMS: atom_id res chain seq x y z
N MET A 1 19.26 9.27 -17.81
CA MET A 1 18.37 10.10 -16.96
C MET A 1 18.64 9.69 -15.53
N GLY A 2 18.97 10.63 -14.65
CA GLY A 2 19.14 10.33 -13.22
C GLY A 2 17.78 10.10 -12.57
N ARG A 3 17.74 9.36 -11.46
CA ARG A 3 16.51 9.20 -10.66
C ARG A 3 16.72 9.73 -9.26
N ILE A 4 15.72 10.44 -8.76
CA ILE A 4 15.67 10.93 -7.38
C ILE A 4 14.45 10.33 -6.69
N PHE A 5 14.70 9.59 -5.62
CA PHE A 5 13.68 8.90 -4.86
C PHE A 5 13.21 9.79 -3.71
N ARG A 6 11.89 9.91 -3.54
CA ARG A 6 11.27 10.66 -2.43
C ARG A 6 10.38 9.75 -1.59
N PRO A 7 10.72 9.49 -0.32
CA PRO A 7 9.90 8.66 0.58
C PRO A 7 8.66 9.43 1.06
N ASN A 8 7.60 9.43 0.26
CA ASN A 8 6.28 9.91 0.68
C ASN A 8 5.42 8.74 1.21
N PHE A 9 5.82 8.09 2.31
CA PHE A 9 5.08 6.96 2.89
C PHE A 9 3.67 7.35 3.37
N GLU A 10 3.45 8.64 3.57
CA GLU A 10 2.15 9.25 3.85
C GLU A 10 1.28 9.46 2.61
N PHE A 11 1.62 8.87 1.47
CA PHE A 11 0.91 9.07 0.19
C PHE A 11 -0.62 8.93 0.27
N GLU A 12 -1.17 8.04 1.12
CA GLU A 12 -2.62 7.86 1.29
C GLU A 12 -3.27 9.11 1.91
N HIS A 13 -2.54 9.84 2.76
CA HIS A 13 -2.97 11.14 3.25
C HIS A 13 -2.95 12.20 2.13
N GLN A 14 -1.99 12.11 1.20
CA GLN A 14 -1.92 13.01 0.04
C GLN A 14 -3.11 12.76 -0.91
N LEU A 15 -3.50 11.51 -1.12
CA LEU A 15 -4.71 11.17 -1.88
C LEU A 15 -5.97 11.67 -1.17
N ALA A 16 -6.09 11.41 0.14
CA ALA A 16 -7.25 11.84 0.93
C ALA A 16 -7.43 13.37 0.98
N ALA A 17 -6.34 14.14 0.84
CA ALA A 17 -6.41 15.60 0.78
C ALA A 17 -7.03 16.13 -0.54
N GLY A 18 -7.02 15.32 -1.60
CA GLY A 18 -7.56 15.68 -2.91
C GLY A 18 -6.94 16.96 -3.48
N ASN A 19 -7.77 17.96 -3.74
CA ASN A 19 -7.34 19.28 -4.26
C ASN A 19 -6.94 20.28 -3.17
N SER A 20 -7.00 19.89 -1.89
CA SER A 20 -6.63 20.77 -0.78
C SER A 20 -5.12 20.98 -0.73
N GLN A 21 -4.68 22.09 -0.14
CA GLN A 21 -3.26 22.32 0.08
C GLN A 21 -2.69 21.24 1.02
N TRP A 22 -1.72 20.48 0.52
CA TRP A 22 -1.03 19.45 1.30
C TRP A 22 0.14 20.05 2.09
N GLN A 23 0.23 19.71 3.37
CA GLN A 23 1.39 20.02 4.21
C GLN A 23 1.83 18.80 5.01
N LEU A 24 3.13 18.49 4.93
CA LEU A 24 3.72 17.38 5.66
C LEU A 24 3.84 17.73 7.15
N SER A 25 3.02 17.09 8.00
CA SER A 25 3.17 17.25 9.44
C SER A 25 4.48 16.64 9.95
N ARG A 26 5.01 17.19 11.05
CA ARG A 26 6.23 16.66 11.68
C ARG A 26 6.15 15.18 12.03
N LYS A 27 4.97 14.69 12.45
CA LYS A 27 4.75 13.28 12.78
C LYS A 27 4.87 12.39 11.55
N LEU A 28 4.32 12.82 10.41
CA LEU A 28 4.43 12.08 9.15
C LEU A 28 5.86 12.16 8.57
N ALA A 29 6.51 13.32 8.67
CA ALA A 29 7.93 13.49 8.34
C ALA A 29 8.84 12.50 9.11
N GLN A 30 8.61 12.32 10.41
CA GLN A 30 9.33 11.31 11.20
C GLN A 30 9.10 9.88 10.70
N VAL A 31 7.89 9.56 10.26
CA VAL A 31 7.60 8.26 9.65
C VAL A 31 8.40 8.12 8.34
N ASN A 32 8.36 9.12 7.48
CA ASN A 32 9.09 9.09 6.21
C ASN A 32 10.59 8.87 6.40
N ALA A 33 11.20 9.62 7.33
CA ALA A 33 12.61 9.47 7.65
C ALA A 33 12.95 8.06 8.13
N ARG A 34 12.18 7.52 9.09
CA ARG A 34 12.40 6.18 9.65
C ARG A 34 12.32 5.06 8.62
N TRP A 35 11.46 5.21 7.62
CA TRP A 35 11.23 4.18 6.60
C TRP A 35 12.01 4.40 5.31
N ALA A 36 12.68 5.55 5.15
CA ALA A 36 13.43 5.92 3.94
C ALA A 36 14.43 4.85 3.49
N GLN A 37 15.14 4.22 4.44
CA GLN A 37 16.10 3.14 4.14
C GLN A 37 15.47 2.00 3.32
N ARG A 38 14.18 1.71 3.50
CA ARG A 38 13.50 0.61 2.78
C ARG A 38 13.47 0.84 1.27
N MET A 39 13.42 2.09 0.83
CA MET A 39 13.42 2.42 -0.60
C MET A 39 14.74 2.10 -1.27
N ILE A 40 15.86 2.00 -0.55
CA ILE A 40 17.18 1.71 -1.14
C ILE A 40 17.20 0.37 -1.88
N SER A 41 16.38 -0.59 -1.45
CA SER A 41 16.20 -1.86 -2.17
C SER A 41 15.70 -1.69 -3.61
N LEU A 42 14.92 -0.63 -3.88
CA LEU A 42 14.34 -0.29 -5.19
C LEU A 42 15.31 0.51 -6.09
N MET A 43 16.42 0.97 -5.53
CA MET A 43 17.35 1.90 -6.17
C MET A 43 18.51 1.17 -6.84
N SER A 44 19.09 1.79 -7.85
CA SER A 44 20.29 1.33 -8.56
C SER A 44 21.47 2.25 -8.24
N PRO A 45 22.72 1.78 -8.44
CA PRO A 45 23.91 2.61 -8.30
C PRO A 45 23.82 3.90 -9.11
N GLY A 46 24.08 5.04 -8.45
CA GLY A 46 24.00 6.38 -9.04
C GLY A 46 22.66 7.08 -8.86
N ASP A 47 21.65 6.43 -8.28
CA ASP A 47 20.40 7.10 -7.90
C ASP A 47 20.60 8.00 -6.67
N PHE A 48 19.70 8.98 -6.52
CA PHE A 48 19.66 9.91 -5.41
C PHE A 48 18.49 9.58 -4.47
N LEU A 49 18.71 9.58 -3.15
CA LEU A 49 17.66 9.51 -2.14
C LEU A 49 17.50 10.90 -1.53
N TRP A 50 16.34 11.55 -1.75
CA TRP A 50 16.09 12.89 -1.22
C TRP A 50 15.31 12.85 0.09
N LEU A 51 16.00 13.20 1.18
CA LEU A 51 15.47 13.16 2.54
C LEU A 51 15.86 14.42 3.34
N PRO A 52 15.12 15.54 3.15
CA PRO A 52 15.29 16.74 3.98
C PRO A 52 15.13 16.49 5.47
N GLU A 53 14.34 15.48 5.84
CA GLU A 53 13.99 15.17 7.23
C GLU A 53 14.95 14.17 7.90
N VAL A 54 16.15 14.00 7.35
CA VAL A 54 17.19 13.11 7.89
C VAL A 54 17.61 13.50 9.32
N ASP A 55 17.45 14.76 9.69
CA ASP A 55 17.71 15.29 11.04
C ASP A 55 16.70 14.79 12.09
N LEU A 56 15.57 14.22 11.66
CA LEU A 56 14.57 13.61 12.54
C LEU A 56 14.93 12.17 12.95
N LEU A 57 15.98 11.58 12.37
CA LEU A 57 16.52 10.28 12.77
C LEU A 57 17.38 10.40 14.02
N ASP A 58 17.36 9.36 14.86
CA ASP A 58 18.41 9.19 15.87
C ASP A 58 19.76 8.83 15.21
N GLY A 59 20.85 8.96 15.98
CA GLY A 59 22.20 8.76 15.47
C GLY A 59 22.43 7.37 14.86
N GLU A 60 21.89 6.33 15.50
CA GLU A 60 22.02 4.95 15.02
C GLU A 60 21.28 4.74 13.70
N SER A 61 20.05 5.24 13.59
CA SER A 61 19.26 5.13 12.36
C SER A 61 19.88 5.91 11.21
N ARG A 62 20.47 7.08 11.49
CA ARG A 62 21.17 7.88 10.48
C ARG A 62 22.45 7.20 9.99
N GLU A 63 23.24 6.64 10.90
CA GLU A 63 24.45 5.89 10.56
C GLU A 63 24.13 4.67 9.69
N ARG A 64 23.06 3.95 10.04
CA ARG A 64 22.56 2.81 9.26
C ARG A 64 22.14 3.22 7.86
N LEU A 65 21.35 4.28 7.73
CA LEU A 65 20.93 4.83 6.44
C LEU A 65 22.14 5.21 5.57
N ASN A 66 23.10 5.93 6.14
CA ASN A 66 24.32 6.33 5.44
C ASN A 66 25.13 5.11 4.97
N SER A 67 25.30 4.11 5.83
CA SER A 67 26.04 2.89 5.50
C SER A 67 25.39 2.14 4.34
N GLU A 68 24.06 2.03 4.34
CA GLU A 68 23.31 1.35 3.28
C GLU A 68 23.38 2.12 1.96
N CYS A 69 23.25 3.45 1.98
CA CYS A 69 23.45 4.30 0.82
C CYS A 69 24.84 4.11 0.20
N VAL A 70 25.90 4.13 1.01
CA VAL A 70 27.28 3.89 0.56
C VAL A 70 27.43 2.50 -0.06
N GLN A 71 26.93 1.46 0.61
CA GLN A 71 27.01 0.08 0.13
C GLN A 71 26.30 -0.09 -1.23
N ARG A 72 25.17 0.58 -1.42
CA ARG A 72 24.33 0.49 -2.64
C ARG A 72 24.70 1.54 -3.69
N ARG A 73 25.71 2.37 -3.41
CA ARG A 73 26.17 3.49 -4.27
C ARG A 73 25.03 4.45 -4.61
N VAL A 74 24.20 4.73 -3.62
CA VAL A 74 23.13 5.73 -3.66
C VAL A 74 23.62 7.00 -2.97
N THR A 75 23.31 8.15 -3.55
CA THR A 75 23.65 9.45 -2.95
C THR A 75 22.49 9.95 -2.10
N LEU A 76 22.70 10.05 -0.79
CA LEU A 76 21.75 10.71 0.11
C LEU A 76 21.84 12.24 -0.07
N LEU A 77 20.71 12.88 -0.33
CA LEU A 77 20.60 14.34 -0.45
C LEU A 77 19.72 14.87 0.67
N GLU A 78 20.29 15.77 1.49
CA GLU A 78 19.54 16.50 2.52
C GLU A 78 18.90 17.76 1.90
N LYS A 79 19.66 18.45 1.04
CA LYS A 79 19.20 19.62 0.29
C LYS A 79 19.22 19.30 -1.20
N ILE A 80 18.23 19.83 -1.90
CA ILE A 80 18.12 19.63 -3.35
C ILE A 80 19.21 20.39 -4.11
N ASP A 81 19.72 21.49 -3.55
CA ASP A 81 20.80 22.29 -4.14
C ASP A 81 22.15 21.53 -4.19
N ASP A 82 22.28 20.44 -3.44
CA ASP A 82 23.46 19.58 -3.44
C ASP A 82 23.49 18.62 -4.65
N LEU A 83 22.44 18.62 -5.46
CA LEU A 83 22.32 17.82 -6.67
C LEU A 83 23.23 18.38 -7.77
N ASP A 84 24.11 17.53 -8.33
CA ASP A 84 25.07 17.97 -9.34
C ASP A 84 24.38 18.54 -10.59
N SER A 85 24.69 19.82 -10.86
CA SER A 85 24.31 20.59 -12.04
C SER A 85 24.54 19.89 -13.40
N ARG A 86 25.38 18.85 -13.44
CA ARG A 86 25.65 18.05 -14.66
C ARG A 86 24.57 17.01 -14.99
N SER A 87 23.57 16.82 -14.14
CA SER A 87 22.48 15.88 -14.39
C SER A 87 21.43 16.51 -15.31
N GLU A 88 21.62 16.38 -16.64
CA GLU A 88 20.80 17.10 -17.64
C GLU A 88 19.30 16.74 -17.64
N ARG A 89 18.89 15.65 -16.97
CA ARG A 89 17.48 15.33 -16.69
C ARG A 89 17.35 14.34 -15.53
N ILE A 90 16.52 14.68 -14.54
CA ILE A 90 16.26 13.86 -13.36
C ILE A 90 14.77 13.54 -13.26
N GLU A 91 14.46 12.27 -13.00
CA GLU A 91 13.11 11.78 -12.75
C GLU A 91 12.83 11.62 -11.27
N LEU A 92 11.71 12.18 -10.81
CA LEU A 92 11.21 11.98 -9.45
C LEU A 92 10.47 10.64 -9.32
N ILE A 93 10.98 9.76 -8.47
CA ILE A 93 10.37 8.48 -8.12
C ILE A 93 9.81 8.55 -6.69
N PRO A 94 8.49 8.73 -6.52
CA PRO A 94 7.89 8.71 -5.19
C PRO A 94 7.64 7.27 -4.71
N TRP A 95 7.36 7.10 -3.42
CA TRP A 95 6.78 5.87 -2.90
C TRP A 95 5.41 5.58 -3.54
N GLY A 96 4.58 6.62 -3.70
CA GLY A 96 3.31 6.55 -4.42
C GLY A 96 2.99 7.85 -5.16
N TRP A 97 2.25 7.75 -6.26
CA TRP A 97 1.89 8.91 -7.08
C TRP A 97 0.86 9.80 -6.40
N SER A 98 1.05 11.12 -6.49
CA SER A 98 0.12 12.09 -5.91
C SER A 98 0.29 13.48 -6.54
N ARG A 99 -0.72 14.33 -6.35
CA ARG A 99 -0.68 15.74 -6.78
C ARG A 99 0.46 16.51 -6.10
N ALA A 100 0.73 16.22 -4.83
CA ALA A 100 1.83 16.83 -4.09
C ALA A 100 3.20 16.51 -4.71
N MET A 101 3.39 15.27 -5.19
CA MET A 101 4.64 14.88 -5.87
C MET A 101 4.73 15.47 -7.28
N ALA A 102 3.62 15.61 -8.01
CA ALA A 102 3.59 16.33 -9.28
C ALA A 102 4.01 17.80 -9.11
N GLN A 103 3.48 18.47 -8.08
CA GLN A 103 3.84 19.86 -7.75
C GLN A 103 5.31 19.98 -7.34
N LEU A 104 5.81 19.03 -6.54
CA LEU A 104 7.21 18.97 -6.15
C LEU A 104 8.12 18.83 -7.37
N ALA A 105 7.82 17.91 -8.29
CA ALA A 105 8.57 17.73 -9.53
C ALA A 105 8.57 19.00 -10.38
N SER A 106 7.40 19.62 -10.57
CA SER A 106 7.28 20.88 -11.31
C SER A 106 8.09 22.02 -10.69
N THR A 107 8.16 22.09 -9.36
CA THR A 107 8.89 23.15 -8.64
C THR A 107 10.40 23.04 -8.84
N HIS A 108 10.92 21.81 -8.94
CA HIS A 108 12.35 21.55 -9.11
C HIS A 108 12.75 21.20 -10.55
N GLY A 109 11.81 21.26 -11.51
CA GLY A 109 12.07 20.94 -12.91
C GLY A 109 12.37 19.46 -13.19
N PHE A 110 11.91 18.56 -12.33
CA PHE A 110 12.08 17.11 -12.52
C PHE A 110 11.05 16.56 -13.51
N THR A 111 11.43 15.50 -14.23
CA THR A 111 10.44 14.70 -14.94
C THR A 111 9.65 13.87 -13.94
N TYR A 112 8.36 13.70 -14.22
CA TYR A 112 7.45 12.96 -13.37
C TYR A 112 6.54 12.10 -14.23
N SER A 113 6.92 10.84 -14.44
CA SER A 113 6.06 9.86 -15.10
C SER A 113 5.06 9.32 -14.08
N ALA A 114 3.78 9.62 -14.30
CA ALA A 114 2.71 9.30 -13.38
C ALA A 114 1.45 8.87 -14.13
N PRO A 115 0.73 7.85 -13.64
CA PRO A 115 -0.61 7.56 -14.13
C PRO A 115 -1.57 8.73 -13.93
N PRO A 116 -2.71 8.74 -14.64
CA PRO A 116 -3.80 9.66 -14.34
C PRO A 116 -4.16 9.56 -12.85
N ILE A 117 -4.22 10.71 -12.18
CA ILE A 117 -4.37 10.77 -10.73
C ILE A 117 -5.68 10.12 -10.26
N GLU A 118 -6.75 10.24 -11.04
CA GLU A 118 -8.03 9.59 -10.82
C GLU A 118 -7.92 8.06 -10.83
N THR A 119 -7.01 7.50 -11.63
CA THR A 119 -6.75 6.06 -11.67
C THR A 119 -5.94 5.63 -10.45
N VAL A 120 -4.99 6.47 -9.99
CA VAL A 120 -4.24 6.23 -8.75
C VAL A 120 -5.17 6.26 -7.54
N GLU A 121 -6.07 7.26 -7.47
CA GLU A 121 -7.10 7.38 -6.44
C GLU A 121 -8.02 6.16 -6.45
N TRP A 122 -8.51 5.76 -7.64
CA TRP A 122 -9.34 4.57 -7.81
C TRP A 122 -8.65 3.29 -7.32
N ILE A 123 -7.40 3.00 -7.70
CA ILE A 123 -6.74 1.74 -7.30
C ILE A 123 -6.56 1.62 -5.79
N ASN A 124 -6.22 2.72 -5.13
CA ASN A 124 -5.89 2.73 -3.71
C ASN A 124 -7.10 2.97 -2.79
N ALA A 125 -8.28 3.17 -3.38
CA ALA A 125 -9.54 3.36 -2.69
C ALA A 125 -10.12 2.01 -2.21
N ARG A 126 -10.52 1.92 -0.94
CA ARG A 126 -11.18 0.73 -0.38
C ARG A 126 -12.48 0.39 -1.12
N GLY A 127 -13.18 1.41 -1.61
CA GLY A 127 -14.37 1.25 -2.44
C GLY A 127 -14.12 0.46 -3.70
N THR A 128 -12.93 0.55 -4.28
CA THR A 128 -12.57 -0.22 -5.48
C THR A 128 -12.48 -1.71 -5.18
N SER A 129 -11.78 -2.11 -4.11
CA SER A 129 -11.73 -3.54 -3.76
C SER A 129 -13.14 -4.06 -3.44
N PHE A 130 -13.95 -3.29 -2.70
CA PHE A 130 -15.35 -3.67 -2.41
C PHE A 130 -16.20 -3.83 -3.67
N HIS A 131 -16.16 -2.85 -4.57
CA HIS A 131 -16.94 -2.86 -5.80
C HIS A 131 -16.54 -4.03 -6.70
N VAL A 132 -15.24 -4.29 -6.83
CA VAL A 132 -14.75 -5.42 -7.64
C VAL A 132 -15.10 -6.75 -6.98
N GLU A 133 -14.95 -6.86 -5.66
CA GLU A 133 -15.32 -8.07 -4.91
C GLU A 133 -16.82 -8.40 -5.03
N GLU A 134 -17.68 -7.38 -5.03
CA GLU A 134 -19.12 -7.52 -5.27
C GLU A 134 -19.41 -7.91 -6.73
N LYS A 135 -18.84 -7.17 -7.70
CA LYS A 135 -19.00 -7.42 -9.14
C LYS A 135 -18.59 -8.83 -9.55
N TRP A 136 -17.55 -9.39 -8.91
CA TRP A 136 -17.05 -10.73 -9.19
C TRP A 136 -17.64 -11.80 -8.27
N GLU A 137 -18.55 -11.45 -7.37
CA GLU A 137 -19.20 -12.36 -6.42
C GLU A 137 -18.20 -13.12 -5.52
N ILE A 138 -17.10 -12.45 -5.15
CA ILE A 138 -16.01 -13.00 -4.33
C ILE A 138 -15.90 -12.32 -2.95
N ALA A 139 -16.75 -11.33 -2.67
CA ALA A 139 -16.78 -10.64 -1.39
C ALA A 139 -17.06 -11.62 -0.23
N PRO A 140 -16.33 -11.53 0.90
CA PRO A 140 -16.69 -12.27 2.09
C PRO A 140 -18.12 -11.95 2.55
N THR A 141 -18.84 -12.98 3.01
CA THR A 141 -20.22 -12.82 3.49
C THR A 141 -20.28 -11.82 4.64
N GLY A 142 -21.07 -10.76 4.48
CA GLY A 142 -21.31 -9.75 5.52
C GLY A 142 -20.54 -8.45 5.33
N CYS A 143 -19.69 -8.33 4.30
CA CYS A 143 -19.12 -7.05 3.92
C CYS A 143 -20.21 -6.04 3.52
N ARG A 144 -20.13 -4.79 4.00
CA ARG A 144 -21.12 -3.73 3.71
C ARG A 144 -20.44 -2.38 3.52
N VAL A 145 -20.96 -1.58 2.59
CA VAL A 145 -20.68 -0.14 2.52
C VAL A 145 -21.61 0.57 3.48
N ILE A 146 -21.06 1.51 4.24
CA ILE A 146 -21.73 2.26 5.29
C ILE A 146 -21.77 3.73 4.86
N GLN A 147 -22.98 4.30 4.85
CA GLN A 147 -23.26 5.67 4.46
C GLN A 147 -23.79 6.52 5.62
N SER A 148 -24.19 5.89 6.73
CA SER A 148 -24.66 6.60 7.92
C SER A 148 -24.23 5.91 9.22
N LEU A 149 -24.19 6.66 10.33
CA LEU A 149 -24.00 6.08 11.66
C LEU A 149 -25.12 5.09 12.00
N SER A 150 -26.35 5.39 11.60
CA SER A 150 -27.52 4.52 11.82
C SER A 150 -27.34 3.14 11.17
N GLU A 151 -26.88 3.10 9.92
CA GLU A 151 -26.57 1.83 9.24
C GLU A 151 -25.49 1.04 9.97
N LEU A 152 -24.42 1.71 10.43
CA LEU A 152 -23.37 1.03 11.18
C LEU A 152 -23.91 0.45 12.49
N LEU A 153 -24.73 1.23 13.22
CA LEU A 153 -25.37 0.77 14.44
C LEU A 153 -26.26 -0.45 14.20
N GLU A 154 -27.07 -0.45 13.14
CA GLU A 154 -27.92 -1.59 12.77
C GLU A 154 -27.08 -2.84 12.46
N ILE A 155 -26.03 -2.69 11.66
CA ILE A 155 -25.12 -3.80 11.31
C ILE A 155 -24.42 -4.35 12.55
N VAL A 156 -23.91 -3.47 13.42
CA VAL A 156 -23.24 -3.87 14.66
C VAL A 156 -24.22 -4.55 15.62
N GLN A 157 -25.42 -4.00 15.79
CA GLN A 157 -26.46 -4.59 16.63
C GLN A 157 -26.95 -5.94 16.09
N SER A 158 -26.89 -6.20 14.78
CA SER A 158 -27.25 -7.51 14.23
C SER A 158 -26.17 -8.57 14.43
N GLN A 159 -24.98 -8.23 14.89
CA GLN A 159 -23.89 -9.19 15.11
C GLN A 159 -24.14 -10.10 16.33
N ASN A 160 -23.40 -11.20 16.38
CA ASN A 160 -23.31 -12.04 17.59
C ASN A 160 -22.29 -11.43 18.57
N GLU A 161 -22.53 -11.54 19.88
CA GLU A 161 -21.66 -10.96 20.92
C GLU A 161 -20.19 -11.41 20.84
N SER A 162 -19.97 -12.64 20.38
CA SER A 162 -18.63 -13.23 20.28
C SER A 162 -17.86 -12.83 19.02
N VAL A 163 -18.52 -12.28 18.01
CA VAL A 163 -17.96 -12.00 16.68
C VAL A 163 -17.25 -10.66 16.66
N SER A 164 -16.01 -10.67 16.18
CA SER A 164 -15.25 -9.46 15.90
C SER A 164 -15.56 -8.93 14.50
N TRP A 165 -15.40 -7.63 14.32
CA TRP A 165 -15.62 -6.96 13.05
C TRP A 165 -14.69 -5.76 12.90
N LEU A 166 -14.55 -5.27 11.69
CA LEU A 166 -13.69 -4.16 11.33
C LEU A 166 -14.47 -3.16 10.47
N VAL A 167 -14.25 -1.87 10.70
CA VAL A 167 -14.68 -0.81 9.79
C VAL A 167 -13.45 -0.09 9.28
N LYS A 168 -13.33 0.12 7.98
CA LYS A 168 -12.22 0.86 7.35
C LYS A 168 -12.76 2.11 6.66
N ALA A 169 -11.97 3.19 6.68
CA ALA A 169 -12.20 4.32 5.77
C ALA A 169 -11.71 4.01 4.35
N GLU A 170 -12.08 4.88 3.40
CA GLU A 170 -11.68 4.84 1.99
C GLU A 170 -10.18 4.66 1.81
N PHE A 171 -9.39 5.52 2.46
CA PHE A 171 -7.93 5.47 2.48
C PHE A 171 -7.48 5.13 3.89
N SER A 172 -7.09 3.88 4.12
CA SER A 172 -6.91 3.32 5.48
C SER A 172 -5.63 3.75 6.22
N MET A 173 -4.76 4.53 5.56
CA MET A 173 -3.53 5.16 6.10
C MET A 173 -2.63 4.18 6.85
N SER A 174 -2.29 3.06 6.21
CA SER A 174 -1.52 1.96 6.84
C SER A 174 -2.17 1.43 8.13
N SER A 175 -3.45 1.06 8.06
CA SER A 175 -4.24 0.52 9.19
C SER A 175 -4.52 1.50 10.35
N ARG A 176 -4.38 2.81 10.14
CA ARG A 176 -4.64 3.83 11.16
C ARG A 176 -6.08 4.37 11.12
N GLU A 177 -6.72 4.34 9.96
CA GLU A 177 -8.10 4.81 9.78
C GLU A 177 -9.07 3.62 9.76
N ARG A 178 -9.18 2.96 10.91
CA ARG A 178 -10.06 1.79 11.09
C ARG A 178 -10.60 1.67 12.51
N LEU A 179 -11.78 1.07 12.64
CA LEU A 179 -12.36 0.63 13.92
C LEU A 179 -12.26 -0.89 14.00
N LEU A 180 -11.80 -1.41 15.14
CA LEU A 180 -11.85 -2.84 15.44
C LEU A 180 -12.78 -3.03 16.63
N GLY A 181 -13.86 -3.77 16.43
CA GLY A 181 -14.87 -4.01 17.45
C GLY A 181 -15.22 -5.48 17.62
N ARG A 182 -15.99 -5.75 18.66
CA ARG A 182 -16.50 -7.08 18.98
C ARG A 182 -17.91 -6.97 19.54
N GLY A 183 -18.77 -7.88 19.10
CA GLY A 183 -20.15 -7.95 19.55
C GLY A 183 -21.00 -6.82 19.00
N ARG A 184 -21.95 -6.39 19.83
CA ARG A 184 -23.15 -5.64 19.39
C ARG A 184 -23.12 -4.15 19.71
N GLN A 185 -21.98 -3.62 20.12
CA GLN A 185 -21.89 -2.26 20.64
C GLN A 185 -20.75 -1.48 19.99
N LEU A 186 -21.01 -0.19 19.77
CA LEU A 186 -20.02 0.83 19.45
C LEU A 186 -19.76 1.69 20.67
N THR A 187 -18.50 2.03 20.95
CA THR A 187 -18.19 3.04 21.94
C THR A 187 -18.60 4.43 21.44
N VAL A 188 -18.70 5.41 22.35
CA VAL A 188 -18.95 6.81 21.98
C VAL A 188 -17.86 7.34 21.03
N ASN A 189 -16.62 6.89 21.21
CA ASN A 189 -15.51 7.28 20.34
C ASN A 189 -15.68 6.71 18.92
N ASP A 190 -16.14 5.46 18.80
CA ASP A 190 -16.38 4.83 17.49
C ASP A 190 -17.51 5.55 16.74
N GLN A 191 -18.55 5.97 17.46
CA GLN A 191 -19.67 6.74 16.90
C GLN A 191 -19.19 8.11 16.43
N ASN A 192 -18.46 8.85 17.27
CA ASN A 192 -17.90 10.16 16.93
C ASN A 192 -16.95 10.10 15.72
N TRP A 193 -16.10 9.07 15.66
CA TRP A 193 -15.21 8.84 14.51
C TRP A 193 -16.02 8.59 13.23
N THR A 194 -17.03 7.73 13.32
CA THR A 194 -17.93 7.40 12.20
C THR A 194 -18.65 8.63 11.66
N GLU A 195 -19.28 9.42 12.54
CA GLU A 195 -19.98 10.64 12.16
C GLU A 195 -19.07 11.68 11.53
N HIS A 196 -17.87 11.85 12.07
CA HIS A 196 -16.90 12.80 11.51
C HIS A 196 -16.51 12.41 10.09
N ARG A 197 -16.20 11.13 9.84
CA ARG A 197 -15.80 10.64 8.52
C ARG A 197 -16.92 10.77 7.50
N ILE A 198 -18.15 10.41 7.87
CA ILE A 198 -19.33 10.53 7.00
C ILE A 198 -19.65 11.99 6.71
N ARG A 199 -19.54 12.88 7.71
CA ARG A 199 -19.74 14.33 7.54
C ARG A 199 -18.74 14.94 6.55
N ASP A 200 -17.52 14.41 6.52
CA ASP A 200 -16.49 14.79 5.55
C ASP A 200 -16.73 14.16 4.16
N GLY A 201 -17.87 13.50 3.95
CA GLY A 201 -18.28 12.90 2.67
C GLY A 201 -17.65 11.54 2.38
N GLN A 202 -17.05 10.89 3.38
CA GLN A 202 -16.40 9.59 3.19
C GLN A 202 -17.40 8.43 3.33
N LEU A 203 -17.16 7.39 2.54
CA LEU A 203 -17.77 6.09 2.74
C LEU A 203 -16.92 5.28 3.74
N LEU A 204 -17.60 4.42 4.50
CA LEU A 204 -16.95 3.46 5.38
C LEU A 204 -17.27 2.03 4.95
N TYR A 205 -16.39 1.11 5.28
CA TYR A 205 -16.42 -0.26 4.78
C TYR A 205 -16.39 -1.23 5.95
N PHE A 206 -17.52 -1.85 6.22
CA PHE A 206 -17.66 -2.89 7.25
C PHE A 206 -17.22 -4.23 6.68
N GLU A 207 -16.37 -4.93 7.44
CA GLU A 207 -15.86 -6.26 7.15
C GLU A 207 -16.02 -7.15 8.40
N PRO A 208 -16.54 -8.38 8.27
CA PRO A 208 -16.42 -9.37 9.33
C PRO A 208 -14.94 -9.66 9.65
N TRP A 209 -14.61 -9.92 10.91
CA TRP A 209 -13.27 -10.37 11.26
C TRP A 209 -13.10 -11.84 10.86
N LEU A 210 -12.33 -12.08 9.80
CA LEU A 210 -12.10 -13.41 9.25
C LEU A 210 -11.06 -14.18 10.08
N ASP A 211 -11.28 -15.48 10.30
CA ASP A 211 -10.30 -16.39 10.92
C ASP A 211 -9.15 -16.66 9.95
N ARG A 212 -8.20 -15.72 9.91
CA ARG A 212 -7.04 -15.75 9.01
C ARG A 212 -6.16 -16.97 9.27
N ILE A 213 -5.84 -17.67 8.18
CA ILE A 213 -4.90 -18.81 8.16
C ILE A 213 -3.54 -18.38 7.59
N ALA A 214 -3.55 -17.63 6.49
CA ALA A 214 -2.33 -17.16 5.82
C ALA A 214 -2.64 -15.92 4.97
N GLU A 215 -1.61 -15.12 4.71
CA GLU A 215 -1.67 -13.98 3.80
C GLU A 215 -0.49 -14.01 2.84
N MET A 216 -0.69 -13.44 1.65
CA MET A 216 0.30 -13.32 0.60
C MET A 216 0.06 -12.05 -0.20
N SER A 217 1.11 -11.59 -0.90
CA SER A 217 1.02 -10.49 -1.85
C SER A 217 1.59 -10.93 -3.18
N ILE A 218 0.93 -10.56 -4.27
CA ILE A 218 1.49 -10.68 -5.63
C ILE A 218 1.84 -9.27 -6.11
N HIS A 219 3.02 -9.16 -6.71
CA HIS A 219 3.59 -7.91 -7.16
C HIS A 219 3.68 -7.88 -8.67
N PHE A 220 3.09 -6.85 -9.27
CA PHE A 220 3.06 -6.62 -10.69
C PHE A 220 3.82 -5.33 -11.04
N GLN A 221 4.30 -5.27 -12.28
CA GLN A 221 4.71 -4.06 -12.96
C GLN A 221 3.82 -3.86 -14.17
N ILE A 222 3.14 -2.71 -14.24
CA ILE A 222 2.35 -2.32 -15.39
C ILE A 222 3.17 -1.28 -16.17
N ALA A 223 3.35 -1.50 -17.46
CA ALA A 223 4.07 -0.55 -18.33
C ALA A 223 3.13 0.52 -18.89
N GLU A 224 3.69 1.63 -19.38
CA GLU A 224 2.88 2.66 -20.09
C GLU A 224 2.19 2.10 -21.36
N SER A 225 2.74 1.05 -21.96
CA SER A 225 2.12 0.27 -23.04
C SER A 225 0.94 -0.60 -22.59
N ARG A 226 0.61 -0.57 -21.30
CA ARG A 226 -0.43 -1.37 -20.62
C ARG A 226 -0.11 -2.86 -20.48
N SER A 227 1.10 -3.29 -20.81
CA SER A 227 1.50 -4.68 -20.55
C SER A 227 1.67 -4.92 -19.03
N VAL A 228 1.02 -5.96 -18.52
CA VAL A 228 1.15 -6.41 -17.14
C VAL A 228 2.25 -7.49 -17.04
N LYS A 229 3.17 -7.31 -16.08
CA LYS A 229 4.20 -8.30 -15.76
C LYS A 229 4.11 -8.69 -14.29
N THR A 230 3.91 -9.97 -13.99
CA THR A 230 4.11 -10.51 -12.63
C THR A 230 5.59 -10.53 -12.31
N LEU A 231 5.97 -9.94 -11.18
CA LEU A 231 7.36 -9.85 -10.72
C LEU A 231 7.72 -10.91 -9.69
N GLY A 232 6.79 -11.23 -8.80
CA GLY A 232 7.03 -12.17 -7.71
C GLY A 232 5.90 -12.21 -6.70
N CYS A 233 6.04 -13.14 -5.76
CA CYS A 233 5.12 -13.32 -4.64
C CYS A 233 5.85 -13.17 -3.30
N THR A 234 5.15 -12.70 -2.28
CA THR A 234 5.66 -12.67 -0.91
C THR A 234 4.66 -13.29 0.05
N HIS A 235 5.13 -14.01 1.07
CA HIS A 235 4.35 -14.16 2.30
C HIS A 235 4.15 -12.79 2.94
N LEU A 236 2.95 -12.56 3.47
CA LEU A 236 2.62 -11.39 4.28
C LEU A 236 2.38 -11.87 5.71
N HIS A 237 3.21 -11.41 6.64
CA HIS A 237 3.11 -11.79 8.04
C HIS A 237 2.43 -10.69 8.85
N THR A 238 1.39 -11.07 9.59
CA THR A 238 0.66 -10.19 10.49
C THR A 238 0.45 -10.82 11.86
N ASP A 239 0.38 -10.00 12.91
CA ASP A 239 0.04 -10.46 14.26
C ASP A 239 -1.45 -10.79 14.40
N ALA A 240 -1.87 -11.34 15.54
CA ALA A 240 -3.26 -11.72 15.79
C ALA A 240 -4.26 -10.54 15.68
N GLN A 241 -3.80 -9.28 15.77
CA GLN A 241 -4.61 -8.07 15.59
C GLN A 241 -4.51 -7.51 14.15
N GLY A 242 -3.90 -8.24 13.23
CA GLY A 242 -3.71 -7.85 11.84
C GLY A 242 -2.73 -6.69 11.66
N ARG A 243 -1.76 -6.53 12.58
CA ARG A 243 -0.65 -5.58 12.38
C ARG A 243 0.45 -6.24 11.56
N TYR A 244 1.00 -5.47 10.62
CA TYR A 244 2.10 -5.91 9.77
C TYR A 244 3.36 -6.21 10.58
N LEU A 245 3.96 -7.39 10.33
CA LEU A 245 5.22 -7.85 10.93
C LEU A 245 6.35 -7.95 9.91
N GLY A 246 6.05 -8.21 8.64
CA GLY A 246 7.07 -8.38 7.60
C GLY A 246 6.53 -9.03 6.34
N ASN A 247 7.37 -9.03 5.31
CA ASN A 247 7.21 -9.83 4.11
C ASN A 247 8.41 -10.78 3.98
N VAL A 248 8.18 -11.93 3.37
CA VAL A 248 9.24 -12.87 2.97
C VAL A 248 9.02 -13.23 1.52
N ALA A 249 10.03 -13.03 0.67
CA ALA A 249 9.95 -13.40 -0.74
C ALA A 249 9.78 -14.91 -0.90
N ILE A 250 8.93 -15.33 -1.83
CA ILE A 250 8.84 -16.74 -2.23
C ILE A 250 9.99 -17.03 -3.19
N ALA A 251 10.76 -18.08 -2.90
CA ALA A 251 11.86 -18.49 -3.76
C ALA A 251 11.34 -18.85 -5.17
N LYS A 252 12.15 -18.57 -6.20
CA LYS A 252 11.72 -18.74 -7.59
C LYS A 252 11.35 -20.19 -7.93
N SER A 253 12.09 -21.15 -7.35
CA SER A 253 11.86 -22.58 -7.47
C SER A 253 10.54 -23.06 -6.84
N GLU A 254 10.01 -22.32 -5.86
CA GLU A 254 8.76 -22.64 -5.15
C GLU A 254 7.54 -21.87 -5.67
N GLU A 255 7.77 -20.80 -6.45
CA GLU A 255 6.74 -19.85 -6.85
C GLU A 255 5.59 -20.51 -7.62
N ALA A 256 5.88 -21.42 -8.54
CA ALA A 256 4.85 -22.11 -9.31
C ALA A 256 3.92 -22.93 -8.39
N ASP A 257 4.48 -23.61 -7.40
CA ASP A 257 3.74 -24.43 -6.45
C ASP A 257 2.93 -23.56 -5.49
N PHE A 258 3.54 -22.46 -5.04
CA PHE A 258 2.87 -21.46 -4.22
C PHE A 258 1.65 -20.87 -4.93
N LEU A 259 1.82 -20.40 -6.17
CA LEU A 259 0.74 -19.84 -6.98
C LEU A 259 -0.37 -20.85 -7.26
N ARG A 260 -0.03 -22.13 -7.52
CA ARG A 260 -1.05 -23.19 -7.67
C ARG A 260 -1.93 -23.35 -6.44
N GLN A 261 -1.37 -23.21 -5.24
CA GLN A 261 -2.19 -23.25 -4.02
C GLN A 261 -3.12 -22.02 -3.95
N TRP A 262 -2.71 -20.86 -4.48
CA TRP A 262 -3.45 -19.61 -4.50
C TRP A 262 -4.14 -19.33 -5.85
N GLN A 263 -4.40 -20.36 -6.66
CA GLN A 263 -4.77 -20.22 -8.07
C GLN A 263 -5.96 -19.27 -8.28
N ALA A 264 -7.04 -19.43 -7.51
CA ALA A 264 -8.21 -18.57 -7.60
C ALA A 264 -7.88 -17.10 -7.27
N SER A 265 -7.03 -16.85 -6.28
CA SER A 265 -6.57 -15.49 -5.98
C SER A 265 -5.66 -14.94 -7.07
N TYR A 266 -4.72 -15.75 -7.57
CA TYR A 266 -3.81 -15.34 -8.64
C TYR A 266 -4.57 -14.90 -9.89
N GLU A 267 -5.58 -15.67 -10.33
CA GLU A 267 -6.40 -15.35 -11.49
C GLU A 267 -7.17 -14.03 -11.31
N ASN A 268 -7.81 -13.83 -10.15
CA ASN A 268 -8.52 -12.59 -9.83
C ASN A 268 -7.57 -11.38 -9.77
N MET A 269 -6.38 -11.55 -9.21
CA MET A 269 -5.37 -10.49 -9.14
C MET A 269 -4.83 -10.12 -10.52
N CYS A 270 -4.56 -11.11 -11.38
CA CYS A 270 -4.19 -10.87 -12.78
C CYS A 270 -5.30 -10.11 -13.51
N ALA A 271 -6.56 -10.53 -13.36
CA ALA A 271 -7.70 -9.84 -13.95
C ALA A 271 -7.81 -8.39 -13.46
N PHE A 272 -7.55 -8.14 -12.17
CA PHE A 272 -7.55 -6.78 -11.62
C PHE A 272 -6.39 -5.94 -12.19
N ALA A 273 -5.21 -6.52 -12.32
CA ALA A 273 -4.04 -5.85 -12.89
C ALA A 273 -4.30 -5.44 -14.36
N GLU A 274 -4.95 -6.29 -15.14
CA GLU A 274 -5.41 -5.95 -16.50
C GLU A 274 -6.49 -4.85 -16.49
N GLU A 275 -7.45 -4.90 -15.56
CA GLU A 275 -8.45 -3.82 -15.42
C GLU A 275 -7.77 -2.48 -15.08
N ALA A 276 -6.80 -2.48 -14.16
CA ALA A 276 -6.01 -1.30 -13.82
C ALA A 276 -5.22 -0.75 -15.02
N ALA A 277 -4.54 -1.63 -15.78
CA ALA A 277 -3.83 -1.24 -16.99
C ALA A 277 -4.77 -0.65 -18.06
N SER A 278 -5.97 -1.23 -18.22
CA SER A 278 -6.99 -0.76 -19.16
C SER A 278 -7.50 0.66 -18.84
N ARG A 279 -7.52 1.01 -17.53
CA ARG A 279 -7.87 2.34 -16.99
C ARG A 279 -6.69 3.34 -17.04
N GLY A 280 -5.58 2.96 -17.65
CA GLY A 280 -4.41 3.82 -17.82
C GLY A 280 -3.46 3.84 -16.62
N TYR A 281 -3.61 2.94 -15.65
CA TYR A 281 -2.59 2.79 -14.62
C TYR A 281 -1.32 2.21 -15.22
N PHE A 282 -0.17 2.74 -14.77
CA PHE A 282 1.14 2.15 -15.01
C PHE A 282 2.01 2.34 -13.77
N GLY A 283 2.98 1.46 -13.55
CA GLY A 283 3.78 1.43 -12.34
C GLY A 283 3.65 0.13 -11.54
N PRO A 284 4.26 0.05 -10.36
CA PRO A 284 4.09 -1.01 -9.38
C PRO A 284 2.63 -1.16 -8.97
N LEU A 285 2.17 -2.39 -8.90
CA LEU A 285 0.88 -2.76 -8.31
C LEU A 285 1.12 -3.97 -7.41
N SER A 286 0.75 -3.86 -6.14
CA SER A 286 0.78 -4.99 -5.20
C SER A 286 -0.64 -5.31 -4.76
N ILE A 287 -1.01 -6.58 -4.79
CA ILE A 287 -2.34 -7.03 -4.35
C ILE A 287 -2.16 -8.10 -3.28
N ASP A 288 -2.80 -7.89 -2.14
CA ASP A 288 -2.77 -8.79 -1.00
C ASP A 288 -3.99 -9.72 -1.05
N ALA A 289 -3.77 -11.00 -0.74
CA ALA A 289 -4.82 -11.99 -0.50
C ALA A 289 -4.71 -12.61 0.89
N MET A 290 -5.86 -13.09 1.36
CA MET A 290 -6.00 -13.81 2.61
C MET A 290 -6.63 -15.18 2.38
N ARG A 291 -6.10 -16.21 3.02
CA ARG A 291 -6.80 -17.47 3.29
C ARG A 291 -7.42 -17.37 4.66
N TYR A 292 -8.70 -17.73 4.75
CA TYR A 292 -9.42 -17.71 6.01
C TYR A 292 -10.34 -18.91 6.17
N ARG A 293 -10.66 -19.22 7.42
CA ARG A 293 -11.63 -20.25 7.79
C ARG A 293 -12.99 -19.61 8.00
N THR A 294 -14.01 -20.21 7.41
CA THR A 294 -15.42 -19.87 7.69
C THR A 294 -15.87 -20.48 9.01
N SER A 295 -16.99 -20.01 9.57
CA SER A 295 -17.60 -20.61 10.77
C SER A 295 -17.95 -22.10 10.59
N GLY A 296 -18.24 -22.53 9.36
CA GLY A 296 -18.48 -23.94 9.01
C GLY A 296 -17.20 -24.77 8.77
N GLY A 297 -16.01 -24.20 9.01
CA GLY A 297 -14.72 -24.90 8.87
C GLY A 297 -14.13 -24.92 7.45
N LYS A 298 -14.86 -24.46 6.43
CA LYS A 298 -14.35 -24.36 5.05
C LYS A 298 -13.25 -23.31 4.96
N ILE A 299 -12.17 -23.63 4.25
CA ILE A 299 -11.10 -22.68 3.91
C ILE A 299 -11.46 -21.98 2.59
N LEU A 300 -11.44 -20.65 2.62
CA LEU A 300 -11.70 -19.79 1.46
C LEU A 300 -10.54 -18.82 1.24
N GLN A 301 -10.48 -18.21 0.05
CA GLN A 301 -9.52 -17.17 -0.30
C GLN A 301 -10.28 -15.88 -0.58
N ARG A 302 -9.82 -14.76 0.01
CA ARG A 302 -10.23 -13.42 -0.35
C ARG A 302 -9.10 -12.80 -1.18
N PRO A 303 -9.29 -12.60 -2.49
CA PRO A 303 -8.19 -12.33 -3.40
C PRO A 303 -7.80 -10.84 -3.47
N LEU A 304 -8.69 -9.93 -3.08
CA LEU A 304 -8.48 -8.48 -3.15
C LEU A 304 -8.55 -7.86 -1.75
N GLN A 305 -7.86 -8.47 -0.78
CA GLN A 305 -7.86 -8.03 0.63
C GLN A 305 -7.33 -6.59 0.76
N ASP A 306 -6.29 -6.25 0.01
CA ASP A 306 -5.76 -4.90 -0.10
C ASP A 306 -5.09 -4.68 -1.46
N ILE A 307 -5.32 -3.52 -2.07
CA ILE A 307 -4.80 -3.17 -3.39
C ILE A 307 -3.96 -1.92 -3.25
N ASN A 308 -2.72 -1.97 -3.72
CA ASN A 308 -1.74 -0.92 -3.54
C ASN A 308 -1.14 -0.52 -4.90
N GLY A 309 -1.64 0.58 -5.46
CA GLY A 309 -1.12 1.24 -6.67
C GLY A 309 0.04 2.15 -6.33
N ARG A 310 1.10 1.56 -5.76
CA ARG A 310 2.33 2.22 -5.28
C ARG A 310 3.41 1.18 -4.96
N PHE A 311 4.60 1.63 -4.59
CA PHE A 311 5.56 0.74 -3.95
C PHE A 311 5.05 0.25 -2.58
N THR A 312 5.47 -0.95 -2.20
CA THR A 312 5.10 -1.61 -0.94
C THR A 312 6.32 -2.21 -0.26
N MET A 313 6.18 -2.55 1.03
CA MET A 313 7.26 -3.26 1.74
C MET A 313 7.53 -4.64 1.14
N GLY A 314 6.49 -5.33 0.67
CA GLY A 314 6.66 -6.59 -0.07
C GLY A 314 7.42 -6.39 -1.38
N ARG A 315 7.19 -5.27 -2.09
CA ARG A 315 7.98 -4.97 -3.30
C ARG A 315 9.45 -4.70 -2.96
N CYS A 316 9.73 -3.99 -1.87
CA CYS A 316 11.11 -3.78 -1.39
C CYS A 316 11.79 -5.11 -1.04
N GLU A 317 11.05 -6.03 -0.40
CA GLU A 317 11.56 -7.36 -0.07
C GLU A 317 11.88 -8.20 -1.31
N LEU A 318 11.05 -8.15 -2.35
CA LEU A 318 11.34 -8.82 -3.62
C LEU A 318 12.63 -8.30 -4.27
N GLU A 319 12.81 -6.99 -4.34
CA GLU A 319 14.02 -6.41 -4.95
C GLU A 319 15.28 -6.71 -4.12
N ARG A 320 15.15 -6.75 -2.79
CA ARG A 320 16.22 -7.19 -1.87
C ARG A 320 16.60 -8.63 -2.14
N ALA A 321 15.64 -9.55 -2.13
CA ALA A 321 15.85 -10.97 -2.34
C ALA A 321 16.44 -11.24 -3.74
N SER A 322 15.96 -10.54 -4.77
CA SER A 322 16.52 -10.60 -6.12
C SER A 322 17.99 -10.14 -6.15
N SER A 323 18.29 -8.98 -5.54
CA SER A 323 19.66 -8.45 -5.46
C SER A 323 20.62 -9.37 -4.70
N ALA A 324 20.11 -10.13 -3.73
CA ALA A 324 20.89 -11.08 -2.93
C ALA A 324 21.09 -12.44 -3.63
N GLY A 325 20.45 -12.67 -4.79
CA GLY A 325 20.46 -13.96 -5.48
C GLY A 325 19.56 -15.01 -4.82
N GLU A 326 18.69 -14.62 -3.89
CA GLU A 326 17.74 -15.53 -3.22
C GLU A 326 16.60 -15.98 -4.15
N LEU A 327 16.44 -15.29 -5.29
CA LEU A 327 15.43 -15.59 -6.32
C LEU A 327 16.03 -16.16 -7.62
N SER A 328 17.30 -16.58 -7.62
CA SER A 328 17.86 -17.33 -8.76
C SER A 328 17.33 -18.77 -8.79
N GLU A 329 17.23 -19.35 -9.98
CA GLU A 329 16.76 -20.74 -10.20
C GLU A 329 17.62 -21.79 -9.50
#